data_AF-A0A2N1PW09-F1
#
_entry.id   AF-A0A2N1PW09-F1
#
_cell.length_a   1.000
_cell.length_b   1.000
_cell.length_c   1.000
_cell.angle_alpha   90.00
_cell.angle_beta   90.00
_cell.angle_gamma   90.00
#
_symmetry.space_group_name_H-M   'P 1'
#
loop_
_entity.id
_entity.type
_entity.pdbx_description
1 polymer ?
#
loop_
_entity_poly.entity_id
_entity_poly.type
_entity_poly.pdbx_seq_one_letter_code
_entity_poly.pdbx_strand_id
1 'polypeptide(L)'
;EKVGKSRSHVTNTLGLLNLPEEVQNMLLTSQISMGHARALSKLENKAQVIKLAKLVVSKQLSVRQIEELTKIEDKTNKIQRKETSKYLEQETKLSKAIGHKIKIDDKKIVIYYKEDSIDDIIQRLTSHET
;
A
#
# COMPACT_ATOMS: atom_id res chain seq x y z
N GLU A 1 -3.82 10.44 -37.46
CA GLU A 1 -2.47 10.77 -36.94
C GLU A 1 -2.46 10.71 -35.42
N LYS A 2 -1.59 9.87 -34.83
CA LYS A 2 -1.53 9.64 -33.38
C LYS A 2 -0.88 10.87 -32.73
N VAL A 3 -1.68 11.64 -31.98
CA VAL A 3 -1.24 12.79 -31.18
C VAL A 3 0.07 12.45 -30.47
N GLY A 4 1.16 13.13 -30.89
CA GLY A 4 2.52 12.95 -30.40
C GLY A 4 2.74 13.44 -28.97
N LYS A 5 1.87 13.04 -28.03
CA LYS A 5 2.07 13.24 -26.59
C LYS A 5 2.54 11.92 -26.00
N SER A 6 3.72 11.94 -25.35
CA SER A 6 4.30 10.75 -24.74
C SER A 6 3.31 10.07 -23.78
N ARG A 7 3.35 8.74 -23.64
CA ARG A 7 2.56 8.00 -22.62
C ARG A 7 2.66 8.67 -21.23
N SER A 8 3.83 9.19 -20.89
CA SER A 8 4.07 9.91 -19.63
C SER A 8 3.22 11.19 -19.48
N HIS A 9 2.95 11.92 -20.56
CA HIS A 9 2.09 13.10 -20.52
C HIS A 9 0.63 12.74 -20.21
N VAL A 10 0.14 11.65 -20.81
CA VAL A 10 -1.25 11.17 -20.64
C VAL A 10 -1.47 10.65 -19.21
N THR A 11 -0.51 9.90 -18.65
CA THR A 11 -0.59 9.43 -17.26
C THR A 11 -0.55 10.57 -16.26
N ASN A 12 0.21 11.64 -16.55
CA ASN A 12 0.29 12.80 -15.66
C ASN A 12 -1.03 13.57 -15.61
N THR A 13 -1.71 13.79 -16.74
CA THR A 13 -3.01 14.47 -16.76
C THR A 13 -4.11 13.61 -16.14
N LEU A 14 -4.11 12.29 -16.37
CA LEU A 14 -5.04 11.37 -15.71
C LEU A 14 -4.84 11.32 -14.19
N GLY A 15 -3.60 11.32 -13.71
CA GLY A 15 -3.30 11.33 -12.28
C GLY A 15 -3.80 12.59 -11.56
N LEU A 16 -3.76 13.75 -12.24
CA LEU A 16 -4.27 15.00 -11.68
C LEU A 16 -5.81 15.02 -11.57
N LEU A 17 -6.51 14.38 -12.51
CA LEU A 17 -7.98 14.23 -12.47
C LEU A 17 -8.45 13.33 -11.33
N ASN A 18 -7.61 12.41 -10.86
CA ASN A 18 -7.92 11.52 -9.73
C ASN A 18 -7.70 12.15 -8.35
N LEU A 19 -7.20 13.39 -8.28
CA LEU A 19 -6.98 14.08 -7.01
C LEU A 19 -8.32 14.43 -6.34
N PRO A 20 -8.38 14.43 -5.00
CA PRO A 20 -9.53 14.95 -4.26
C PRO A 20 -9.81 16.41 -4.63
N GLU A 21 -11.09 16.77 -4.64
CA GLU A 21 -11.58 18.11 -5.03
C GLU A 21 -10.91 19.23 -4.21
N GLU A 22 -10.67 19.00 -2.92
CA GLU A 22 -9.97 19.97 -2.04
C GLU A 22 -8.55 20.27 -2.52
N VAL A 23 -7.84 19.27 -3.06
CA VAL A 23 -6.47 19.41 -3.58
C VAL A 23 -6.49 20.05 -4.97
N GLN A 24 -7.49 19.76 -5.78
CA GLN A 24 -7.71 20.44 -7.06
C GLN A 24 -7.97 21.94 -6.84
N ASN A 25 -8.77 22.30 -5.84
CA ASN A 25 -9.00 23.69 -5.46
C ASN A 25 -7.71 24.38 -4.99
N MET A 26 -6.85 23.70 -4.21
CA MET A 26 -5.53 24.24 -3.83
C MET A 26 -4.62 24.47 -5.04
N LEU A 27 -4.71 23.62 -6.07
CA LEU A 27 -3.98 23.77 -7.33
C LEU A 27 -4.53 24.97 -8.14
N LEU A 28 -5.85 25.09 -8.25
CA LEU A 28 -6.52 26.19 -8.96
C LEU A 28 -6.24 27.55 -8.30
N THR A 29 -6.23 27.58 -6.96
CA THR A 29 -5.88 28.78 -6.17
C THR A 29 -4.36 29.03 -6.09
N SER A 30 -3.56 28.24 -6.80
CA SER A 30 -2.09 28.35 -6.84
C SER A 30 -1.38 28.21 -5.49
N GLN A 31 -2.04 27.61 -4.49
CA GLN A 31 -1.43 27.29 -3.20
C GLN A 31 -0.42 26.16 -3.30
N ILE A 32 -0.62 25.25 -4.26
CA ILE A 32 0.29 24.16 -4.59
C ILE A 32 0.61 24.17 -6.08
N SER A 33 1.86 23.88 -6.43
CA SER A 33 2.26 23.73 -7.83
C SER A 33 1.84 22.37 -8.44
N MET A 34 1.83 22.30 -9.77
CA MET A 34 1.63 21.05 -10.52
C MET A 34 2.59 19.92 -10.12
N GLY A 35 3.82 20.27 -9.69
CA GLY A 35 4.79 19.31 -9.17
C GLY A 35 4.34 18.66 -7.86
N HIS A 36 3.77 19.45 -6.94
CA HIS A 36 3.19 18.92 -5.70
C HIS A 36 1.97 18.05 -5.98
N ALA A 37 1.06 18.52 -6.85
CA ALA A 37 -0.13 17.77 -7.24
C ALA A 37 0.24 16.41 -7.87
N ARG A 38 1.31 16.37 -8.69
CA ARG A 38 1.82 15.12 -9.28
C ARG A 38 2.47 14.18 -8.27
N ALA A 39 3.14 14.71 -7.25
CA ALA A 39 3.71 13.89 -6.18
C ALA A 39 2.59 13.27 -5.32
N LEU A 40 1.56 14.07 -5.04
CA LEU A 40 0.37 13.69 -4.27
C LEU A 40 -0.52 12.69 -5.01
N SER A 41 -0.64 12.78 -6.34
CA SER A 41 -1.50 11.89 -7.15
C SER A 41 -1.00 10.45 -7.23
N LYS A 42 0.22 10.17 -6.77
CA LYS A 42 0.76 8.81 -6.67
C LYS A 42 0.21 8.03 -5.47
N LEU A 43 -0.38 8.72 -4.50
CA LEU A 43 -0.94 8.09 -3.30
C LEU A 43 -2.36 7.59 -3.57
N GLU A 44 -2.67 6.36 -3.17
CA GLU A 44 -4.00 5.77 -3.35
C GLU A 44 -5.02 6.29 -2.32
N ASN A 45 -4.57 6.71 -1.14
CA ASN A 45 -5.45 7.11 -0.04
C ASN A 45 -5.80 8.61 -0.09
N LYS A 46 -7.04 8.92 -0.49
CA LYS A 46 -7.57 10.29 -0.60
C LYS A 46 -7.44 11.12 0.69
N ALA A 47 -7.64 10.51 1.87
CA ALA A 47 -7.55 11.23 3.15
C ALA A 47 -6.11 11.66 3.47
N GLN A 48 -5.14 10.81 3.14
CA GLN A 48 -3.71 11.15 3.28
C GLN A 48 -3.29 12.24 2.31
N VAL A 49 -3.75 12.16 1.05
CA VAL A 49 -3.48 13.17 0.02
C VAL A 49 -3.90 14.56 0.51
N ILE A 50 -5.11 14.68 1.07
CA ILE A 50 -5.63 15.94 1.63
C ILE A 50 -4.76 16.43 2.80
N LYS A 51 -4.42 15.53 3.74
CA LYS A 51 -3.59 15.88 4.90
C LYS A 51 -2.22 16.39 4.49
N LEU A 52 -1.58 15.73 3.52
CA LEU A 52 -0.30 16.14 2.99
C LEU A 52 -0.39 17.45 2.20
N ALA A 53 -1.43 17.65 1.40
CA ALA A 53 -1.65 18.91 0.70
C ALA A 53 -1.77 20.10 1.69
N LYS A 54 -2.55 19.94 2.76
CA LYS A 54 -2.63 20.94 3.85
C LYS A 54 -1.28 21.20 4.51
N LEU A 55 -0.50 20.14 4.71
CA LEU A 55 0.83 20.24 5.30
C LEU A 55 1.83 20.94 4.37
N VAL A 56 1.73 20.73 3.05
CA VAL A 56 2.50 21.46 2.03
C VAL A 56 2.19 22.94 2.10
N VAL A 57 0.91 23.32 2.18
CA VAL A 57 0.50 24.73 2.29
C VAL A 57 0.95 25.35 3.62
N SER A 58 0.78 24.62 4.73
CA SER A 58 1.13 25.11 6.07
C SER A 58 2.63 25.23 6.31
N LYS A 59 3.45 24.31 5.77
CA LYS A 59 4.90 24.27 5.98
C LYS A 59 5.71 24.71 4.77
N GLN A 60 5.06 25.15 3.69
CA GLN A 60 5.68 25.57 2.43
C GLN A 60 6.74 24.56 1.95
N LEU A 61 6.35 23.28 1.96
CA LEU A 61 7.26 22.20 1.57
C LEU A 61 7.63 22.32 0.11
N SER A 62 8.88 21.98 -0.21
CA SER A 62 9.33 21.85 -1.59
C SER A 62 8.84 20.56 -2.24
N VAL A 63 8.77 20.57 -3.59
CA VAL A 63 8.39 19.40 -4.39
C VAL A 63 9.28 18.18 -4.06
N ARG A 64 10.57 18.40 -3.78
CA ARG A 64 11.50 17.32 -3.41
C ARG A 64 11.15 16.69 -2.06
N GLN A 65 10.80 17.52 -1.08
CA GLN A 65 10.43 17.04 0.26
C GLN A 65 9.14 16.24 0.23
N ILE A 66 8.12 16.68 -0.55
CA ILE A 66 6.89 15.89 -0.68
C ILE A 66 7.15 14.58 -1.43
N GLU A 67 8.00 14.57 -2.47
CA GLU A 67 8.36 13.34 -3.18
C GLU A 67 9.10 12.34 -2.29
N GLU A 68 9.90 12.82 -1.34
CA GLU A 68 10.58 11.97 -0.36
C GLU A 68 9.59 11.38 0.65
N LEU A 69 8.69 12.21 1.18
CA LEU A 69 7.61 11.77 2.07
C LEU A 69 6.71 10.72 1.41
N THR A 70 6.30 10.95 0.15
CA THR A 70 5.45 10.00 -0.58
C THR A 70 6.21 8.72 -0.97
N LYS A 71 7.51 8.78 -1.29
CA LYS A 71 8.34 7.59 -1.53
C LYS A 71 8.55 6.73 -0.29
N ILE A 72 8.77 7.36 0.86
CA ILE A 72 8.86 6.63 2.14
C ILE A 72 7.52 5.95 2.42
N GLU A 73 6.42 6.65 2.19
CA GLU A 73 5.08 6.09 2.37
C GLU A 73 4.75 4.98 1.38
N ASP A 74 5.18 5.04 0.12
CA ASP A 74 5.03 3.94 -0.86
C ASP A 74 5.74 2.65 -0.39
N LYS A 75 6.91 2.80 0.25
CA LYS A 75 7.63 1.67 0.86
C LYS A 75 6.89 1.12 2.08
N THR A 76 6.21 1.96 2.86
CA THR A 76 5.41 1.50 4.02
C THR A 76 4.02 0.99 3.64
N ASN A 77 3.39 1.54 2.59
CA ASN A 77 2.08 1.13 2.08
C ASN A 77 2.15 -0.16 1.27
N LYS A 78 3.27 -0.45 0.59
CA LYS A 78 3.52 -1.81 0.06
C LYS A 78 3.57 -2.88 1.16
N ILE A 79 3.75 -2.49 2.42
CA ILE A 79 3.73 -3.40 3.58
C ILE A 79 2.37 -3.35 4.31
N GLN A 80 1.47 -2.41 3.96
CA GLN A 80 0.18 -2.19 4.63
C GLN A 80 -1.06 -2.32 3.72
N ARG A 81 -1.00 -3.13 2.65
CA ARG A 81 -2.21 -3.88 2.30
C ARG A 81 -2.37 -5.04 3.29
N LYS A 82 -2.63 -4.73 4.56
CA LYS A 82 -3.29 -5.68 5.44
C LYS A 82 -4.72 -5.77 4.92
N GLU A 83 -4.94 -6.65 3.96
CA GLU A 83 -6.17 -7.43 4.02
C GLU A 83 -6.22 -7.97 5.44
N THR A 84 -7.15 -7.48 6.25
CA THR A 84 -7.58 -8.18 7.46
C THR A 84 -7.97 -9.56 6.98
N SER A 85 -7.02 -10.50 7.03
CA SER A 85 -7.27 -11.89 6.70
C SER A 85 -8.46 -12.28 7.54
N LYS A 86 -9.56 -12.63 6.88
CA LYS A 86 -10.80 -13.14 7.50
C LYS A 86 -10.51 -14.29 8.49
N TYR A 87 -9.31 -14.87 8.36
CA TYR A 87 -8.82 -16.02 9.10
C TYR A 87 -7.74 -15.69 10.14
N LEU A 88 -7.57 -14.43 10.56
CA LEU A 88 -6.51 -14.03 11.51
C LEU A 88 -6.54 -14.84 12.83
N GLU A 89 -7.74 -15.19 13.32
CA GLU A 89 -7.89 -16.02 14.51
C GLU A 89 -7.44 -17.48 14.25
N GLN A 90 -7.80 -18.03 13.10
CA GLN A 90 -7.42 -19.37 12.65
C GLN A 90 -5.91 -19.44 12.38
N GLU A 91 -5.32 -18.40 11.79
CA GLU A 91 -3.88 -18.25 11.59
C GLU A 91 -3.15 -18.28 12.93
N THR A 92 -3.66 -17.55 13.93
CA THR A 92 -3.06 -17.50 15.26
C THR A 92 -3.17 -18.84 16.00
N LYS A 93 -4.32 -19.52 15.90
CA LYS A 93 -4.52 -20.85 16.51
C LYS A 93 -3.62 -21.90 15.89
N LEU A 94 -3.58 -21.98 14.56
CA LEU A 94 -2.74 -22.94 13.85
C LEU A 94 -1.26 -22.62 14.04
N SER A 95 -0.88 -21.34 14.05
CA SER A 95 0.52 -20.95 14.28
C SER A 95 1.01 -21.36 15.67
N LYS A 96 0.14 -21.31 16.69
CA LYS A 96 0.44 -21.82 18.04
C LYS A 96 0.53 -23.35 18.10
N ALA A 97 -0.36 -24.07 17.42
CA ALA A 97 -0.35 -25.54 17.43
C ALA A 97 0.86 -26.12 16.67
N ILE A 98 1.18 -25.53 15.52
CA ILE A 98 2.23 -26.02 14.62
C ILE A 98 3.59 -25.38 14.96
N GLY A 99 3.63 -24.24 15.65
CA GLY A 99 4.88 -23.54 16.00
C GLY A 99 5.54 -22.81 14.82
N HIS A 100 4.88 -22.82 13.67
CA HIS A 100 5.37 -22.22 12.43
C HIS A 100 4.51 -21.03 11.99
N LYS A 101 5.07 -20.19 11.11
CA LYS A 101 4.33 -19.08 10.53
C LYS A 101 3.36 -19.61 9.48
N ILE A 102 2.08 -19.32 9.66
CA ILE A 102 1.01 -19.81 8.77
C ILE A 102 0.32 -18.60 8.17
N LYS A 103 -0.01 -18.71 6.88
CA LYS A 103 -0.92 -17.79 6.19
C LYS A 103 -2.11 -18.58 5.66
N ILE A 104 -3.31 -18.07 5.87
CA ILE A 104 -4.54 -18.68 5.39
C ILE A 104 -5.15 -17.74 4.35
N ASP A 105 -5.42 -18.31 3.18
CA ASP A 105 -6.12 -17.70 2.06
C ASP A 105 -7.44 -18.47 1.84
N ASP A 106 -8.39 -17.94 1.06
CA ASP A 106 -9.74 -18.53 0.96
C ASP A 106 -9.78 -19.97 0.43
N LYS A 107 -8.70 -20.42 -0.24
CA LYS A 107 -8.61 -21.78 -0.84
C LYS A 107 -7.34 -22.55 -0.48
N LYS A 108 -6.43 -21.97 0.30
CA LYS A 108 -5.12 -22.59 0.59
C LYS A 108 -4.57 -22.15 1.94
N ILE A 109 -3.89 -23.08 2.60
CA ILE A 109 -3.12 -22.83 3.83
C ILE A 109 -1.65 -22.95 3.46
N VAL A 110 -0.87 -21.90 3.73
CA VAL A 110 0.56 -21.84 3.45
C VAL A 110 1.31 -21.87 4.78
N ILE A 111 2.06 -22.94 5.02
CA ILE A 111 2.91 -23.11 6.20
C ILE A 111 4.35 -22.79 5.78
N TYR A 112 4.96 -21.81 6.45
CA TYR A 112 6.37 -21.47 6.24
C TYR A 112 7.22 -22.22 7.25
N TYR A 113 8.09 -23.08 6.75
CA TYR A 113 9.02 -23.87 7.55
C TYR A 113 10.46 -23.68 7.06
N LYS A 114 11.43 -24.05 7.89
CA LYS A 114 12.84 -24.16 7.51
C LYS A 114 13.12 -25.62 7.17
N GLU A 115 14.05 -25.90 6.26
CA GLU A 115 14.25 -27.22 5.61
C GLU A 115 14.19 -28.43 6.56
N ASP A 116 14.66 -28.31 7.80
CA ASP A 116 14.66 -29.37 8.82
C ASP A 116 13.32 -29.61 9.57
N SER A 117 12.22 -28.93 9.22
CA SER A 117 10.97 -28.97 10.00
C SER A 117 9.78 -29.63 9.29
N ILE A 118 9.98 -30.23 8.11
CA ILE A 118 8.87 -30.85 7.34
C ILE A 118 8.26 -32.04 8.10
N ASP A 119 9.11 -32.95 8.59
CA ASP A 119 8.65 -34.18 9.25
C ASP A 119 7.89 -33.89 10.55
N ASP A 120 8.34 -32.92 11.36
CA ASP A 120 7.63 -32.48 12.57
C ASP A 120 6.24 -31.92 12.25
N ILE A 121 6.12 -31.14 11.16
CA ILE A 121 4.84 -30.58 10.72
C ILE A 121 3.90 -31.69 10.24
N ILE A 122 4.40 -32.63 9.45
CA ILE A 122 3.60 -33.78 8.97
C ILE A 122 3.11 -34.58 10.17
N GLN A 123 4.00 -34.92 11.10
CA GLN A 123 3.64 -35.69 12.29
C GLN A 123 2.55 -34.98 13.12
N ARG A 124 2.66 -33.67 13.34
CA ARG A 124 1.64 -32.89 14.07
C ARG A 124 0.28 -32.83 13.36
N LEU A 125 0.27 -32.83 12.02
CA LEU A 125 -0.97 -32.82 11.25
C LEU A 125 -1.65 -34.20 11.22
N THR A 126 -0.88 -35.29 11.25
CA THR A 126 -1.41 -36.66 11.22
C THR A 126 -1.77 -37.19 12.62
N SER A 127 -1.23 -36.62 13.70
CA SER A 127 -1.45 -37.08 15.09
C SER A 127 -2.87 -36.86 15.64
N HIS A 128 -3.83 -36.38 14.82
CA HIS A 128 -5.22 -36.17 15.22
C HIS A 128 -6.19 -37.25 14.70
N GLU A 129 -5.68 -38.35 14.11
CA GLU A 129 -6.45 -39.59 13.93
C GLU A 129 -6.32 -40.46 15.19
N THR A 130 -7.13 -40.19 16.20
CA THR A 130 -7.59 -41.19 17.20
C THR A 130 -8.88 -40.74 17.85
#